data_AF-A0A6L4ZM57-F1
#
_entry.id   AF-A0A6L4ZM57-F1
#
_cell.length_a   1.000
_cell.length_b   1.000
_cell.length_c   1.000
_cell.angle_alpha   90.00
_cell.angle_beta   90.00
_cell.angle_gamma   90.00
#
_symmetry.space_group_name_H-M   'P 1'
#
loop_
_entity.id
_entity.type
_entity.pdbx_description
1 polymer ?
#
loop_
_entity_poly.entity_id
_entity_poly.type
_entity_poly.pdbx_seq_one_letter_code
_entity_poly.pdbx_strand_id
1 'polypeptide(L)'
;MRGSVRCVSAYQRIDSNGNSIFTFDDPILDLITDENGIFTISGTRINAKDIVLANERDSTSINRSALVDGKLNKNLVSKASFTASQTIPSEIFFPSSGASRRIRFKAYRDVFPGSWRAGANIKTRRLDFVNASITGHYALDTFSCAEVKVDTDSDTTDNFLNEFEFGVNSPPASGVLSECRALWNGTNLSETVAKGCIVS
;
A
#
# COMPACT_ATOMS: atom_id res chain seq x y z
N MET A 1 -19.52 1.78 -4.15
CA MET A 1 -18.71 0.63 -4.59
C MET A 1 -17.69 0.36 -3.51
N ARG A 2 -17.54 -0.89 -3.03
CA ARG A 2 -16.44 -1.31 -2.15
C ARG A 2 -16.07 -2.73 -2.54
N GLY A 3 -14.81 -2.95 -2.88
CA GLY A 3 -14.20 -4.27 -2.95
C GLY A 3 -12.95 -4.21 -2.08
N SER A 4 -12.98 -4.87 -0.93
CA SER A 4 -11.77 -5.19 -0.16
C SER A 4 -11.30 -6.55 -0.65
N VAL A 5 -10.12 -6.63 -1.25
CA VAL A 5 -9.54 -7.92 -1.68
C VAL A 5 -8.43 -8.29 -0.71
N ARG A 6 -8.69 -9.28 0.14
CA ARG A 6 -7.69 -9.88 1.02
C ARG A 6 -6.80 -10.82 0.22
N CYS A 7 -5.52 -10.53 0.13
CA CYS A 7 -4.55 -11.37 -0.58
C CYS A 7 -3.72 -12.16 0.43
N VAL A 8 -3.83 -13.49 0.38
CA VAL A 8 -3.35 -14.40 1.44
C VAL A 8 -1.84 -14.71 1.32
N SER A 9 -1.10 -14.08 0.41
CA SER A 9 0.36 -14.25 0.30
C SER A 9 0.99 -13.26 -0.66
N ALA A 10 2.32 -13.10 -0.55
CA ALA A 10 3.10 -12.55 -1.66
C ALA A 10 3.01 -13.52 -2.85
N TYR A 11 2.23 -13.16 -3.86
CA TYR A 11 2.15 -13.88 -5.11
C TYR A 11 3.07 -13.24 -6.14
N GLN A 12 3.36 -14.00 -7.19
CA GLN A 12 4.10 -13.54 -8.34
C GLN A 12 3.36 -14.03 -9.57
N ARG A 13 3.16 -13.14 -10.54
CA ARG A 13 2.64 -13.53 -11.84
C ARG A 13 3.72 -14.24 -12.66
N ILE A 14 3.30 -15.29 -13.34
CA ILE A 14 4.13 -16.04 -14.28
C ILE A 14 3.45 -16.06 -15.66
N ASP A 15 4.24 -16.07 -16.72
CA ASP A 15 3.75 -16.30 -18.09
C ASP A 15 3.41 -17.79 -18.30
N SER A 16 2.93 -18.13 -19.51
CA SER A 16 2.62 -19.52 -19.88
C SER A 16 3.83 -20.46 -19.88
N ASN A 17 5.04 -19.92 -19.87
CA ASN A 17 6.31 -20.67 -19.82
C ASN A 17 6.86 -20.80 -18.39
N GLY A 18 6.17 -20.23 -17.39
CA GLY A 18 6.60 -20.21 -16.00
C GLY A 18 7.62 -19.11 -15.67
N ASN A 19 7.89 -18.18 -16.58
CA ASN A 19 8.78 -17.05 -16.29
C ASN A 19 8.05 -15.99 -15.47
N SER A 20 8.72 -15.43 -14.48
CA SER A 20 8.19 -14.30 -13.71
C SER A 20 7.94 -13.08 -14.60
N ILE A 21 6.74 -12.52 -14.49
CA ILE A 21 6.34 -11.27 -15.16
C ILE A 21 6.00 -10.18 -14.14
N PHE A 22 5.74 -8.97 -14.61
CA PHE A 22 5.45 -7.83 -13.73
C PHE A 22 4.21 -8.11 -12.88
N THR A 23 4.33 -7.93 -11.57
CA THR A 23 3.25 -8.08 -10.61
C THR A 23 2.96 -6.71 -10.00
N PHE A 24 1.72 -6.25 -10.10
CA PHE A 24 1.27 -4.95 -9.62
C PHE A 24 1.13 -4.87 -8.09
N ASP A 25 1.31 -6.01 -7.41
CA ASP A 25 1.02 -6.19 -5.98
C ASP A 25 -0.45 -5.84 -5.66
N ASP A 26 -1.34 -6.03 -6.64
CA ASP A 26 -2.78 -5.73 -6.58
C ASP A 26 -3.53 -6.76 -7.42
N PRO A 27 -4.25 -7.68 -6.77
CA PRO A 27 -4.88 -8.79 -7.46
C PRO A 27 -5.87 -8.37 -8.54
N ILE A 28 -6.50 -7.19 -8.41
CA ILE A 28 -7.44 -6.70 -9.42
C ILE A 28 -6.66 -6.27 -10.66
N LEU A 29 -5.65 -5.39 -10.50
CA LEU A 29 -4.83 -4.98 -11.65
C LEU A 29 -4.11 -6.16 -12.29
N ASP A 30 -3.58 -7.07 -11.47
CA ASP A 30 -2.90 -8.27 -11.92
C ASP A 30 -3.83 -9.25 -12.65
N LEU A 31 -5.13 -9.26 -12.34
CA LEU A 31 -6.14 -10.06 -13.02
C LEU A 31 -6.63 -9.44 -14.34
N ILE A 32 -6.79 -8.12 -14.39
CA ILE A 32 -7.38 -7.43 -15.56
C ILE A 32 -6.34 -7.04 -16.62
N THR A 33 -5.05 -7.19 -16.32
CA THR A 33 -3.95 -6.88 -17.26
C THR A 33 -3.37 -8.12 -17.90
N ASP A 34 -2.92 -7.99 -19.14
CA ASP A 34 -2.09 -9.00 -19.80
C ASP A 34 -0.66 -9.05 -19.19
N GLU A 35 0.18 -9.94 -19.72
CA GLU A 35 1.58 -10.13 -19.28
C GLU A 35 2.48 -8.89 -19.43
N ASN A 36 2.09 -7.97 -20.32
CA ASN A 36 2.78 -6.71 -20.55
C ASN A 36 2.27 -5.61 -19.61
N GLY A 37 1.26 -5.90 -18.79
CA GLY A 37 0.61 -4.94 -17.90
C GLY A 37 -0.41 -4.06 -18.62
N ILE A 38 -0.95 -4.53 -19.74
CA ILE A 38 -1.87 -3.77 -20.58
C ILE A 38 -3.31 -4.27 -20.36
N PHE A 39 -4.25 -3.35 -20.24
CA PHE A 39 -5.68 -3.66 -20.24
C PHE A 39 -6.43 -2.72 -21.19
N THR A 40 -7.68 -3.06 -21.53
CA THR A 40 -8.54 -2.20 -22.38
C THR A 40 -9.80 -1.82 -21.63
N ILE A 41 -10.07 -0.52 -21.50
CA ILE A 41 -11.35 0.00 -20.98
C ILE A 41 -11.98 0.85 -22.09
N SER A 42 -13.23 0.56 -22.43
CA SER A 42 -14.03 1.34 -23.40
C SER A 42 -13.31 1.56 -24.75
N GLY A 43 -12.60 0.55 -25.25
CA GLY A 43 -11.84 0.63 -26.51
C GLY A 43 -10.47 1.33 -26.41
N THR A 44 -10.12 1.91 -25.26
CA THR A 44 -8.81 2.52 -25.03
C THR A 44 -7.85 1.50 -24.43
N ARG A 45 -6.72 1.27 -25.11
CA ARG A 45 -5.61 0.43 -24.62
C ARG A 45 -4.76 1.23 -23.63
N ILE A 46 -4.60 0.73 -22.41
CA ILE A 46 -3.89 1.40 -21.31
C ILE A 46 -2.76 0.49 -20.84
N ASN A 47 -1.54 1.03 -20.79
CA ASN A 47 -0.40 0.35 -20.17
C ASN A 47 -0.34 0.74 -18.68
N ALA A 48 -0.89 -0.10 -17.81
CA ALA A 48 -0.90 0.12 -16.37
C ALA A 48 0.51 0.07 -15.78
N LYS A 49 1.38 -0.79 -16.33
CA LYS A 49 2.76 -0.97 -15.85
C LYS A 49 3.54 0.33 -15.95
N ASP A 50 3.46 1.02 -17.08
CA ASP A 50 4.16 2.29 -17.28
C ASP A 50 3.66 3.37 -16.31
N ILE A 51 2.36 3.43 -16.06
CA ILE A 51 1.75 4.38 -15.11
C ILE A 51 2.24 4.13 -13.68
N VAL A 52 2.20 2.87 -13.23
CA VAL A 52 2.63 2.50 -11.88
C VAL A 52 4.12 2.77 -11.70
N LEU A 53 4.95 2.39 -12.68
CA LEU A 53 6.39 2.65 -12.63
C LEU A 53 6.73 4.15 -12.66
N ALA A 54 5.94 4.98 -13.36
CA ALA A 54 6.10 6.43 -13.33
C ALA A 54 5.78 6.99 -11.93
N ASN A 55 4.67 6.56 -11.32
CA ASN A 55 4.28 7.00 -9.98
C ASN A 55 5.26 6.55 -8.89
N GLU A 56 5.94 5.42 -9.09
CA GLU A 56 7.01 4.95 -8.21
C GLU A 56 8.25 5.86 -8.26
N ARG A 57 8.58 6.45 -9.41
CA ARG A 57 9.73 7.38 -9.53
C ARG A 57 9.53 8.67 -8.74
N ASP A 58 8.28 9.11 -8.57
CA ASP A 58 7.92 10.31 -7.80
C ASP A 58 7.75 10.02 -6.29
N SER A 59 8.37 8.97 -5.76
CA SER A 59 8.22 8.54 -4.37
C SER A 59 9.45 8.87 -3.52
N THR A 60 9.25 9.59 -2.43
CA THR A 60 10.27 9.82 -1.40
C THR A 60 10.28 8.65 -0.41
N SER A 61 11.25 7.75 -0.57
CA SER A 61 11.46 6.62 0.36
C SER A 61 12.42 6.99 1.49
N ILE A 62 12.13 6.57 2.73
CA ILE A 62 13.05 6.73 3.87
C ILE A 62 13.41 5.36 4.45
N ASN A 63 14.70 5.11 4.70
CA ASN A 63 15.16 3.97 5.50
C ASN A 63 15.13 4.36 6.98
N ARG A 64 14.25 3.74 7.79
CA ARG A 64 14.21 3.95 9.24
C ARG A 64 14.69 2.69 9.96
N SER A 65 15.74 2.81 10.77
CA SER A 65 16.22 1.76 11.67
C SER A 65 15.32 1.72 12.91
N ALA A 66 14.69 0.57 13.17
CA ALA A 66 13.65 0.42 14.19
C ALA A 66 14.16 0.68 15.62
N LEU A 67 13.45 1.53 16.38
CA LEU A 67 13.53 1.65 17.84
C LEU A 67 12.19 1.18 18.44
N VAL A 68 12.32 0.43 19.53
CA VAL A 68 11.36 -0.50 20.16
C VAL A 68 10.51 0.20 21.23
N ASP A 69 9.21 -0.11 21.35
CA ASP A 69 8.60 -0.89 22.47
C ASP A 69 7.06 -0.99 22.35
N GLY A 70 6.47 -2.09 22.84
CA GLY A 70 5.04 -2.16 23.18
C GLY A 70 4.20 -3.23 22.46
N LYS A 71 3.63 -4.14 23.27
CA LYS A 71 2.67 -5.19 22.90
C LYS A 71 1.50 -4.63 22.06
N LEU A 72 1.12 -5.39 21.04
CA LEU A 72 -0.02 -5.13 20.16
C LEU A 72 -1.34 -5.20 20.97
N ASN A 73 -1.74 -4.09 21.58
CA ASN A 73 -3.03 -3.97 22.24
C ASN A 73 -4.09 -3.70 21.17
N LYS A 74 -5.02 -4.65 20.99
CA LYS A 74 -6.17 -4.58 20.05
C LYS A 74 -7.17 -3.44 20.35
N ASN A 75 -6.91 -2.61 21.35
CA ASN A 75 -7.76 -1.50 21.75
C ASN A 75 -6.90 -0.26 21.94
N LEU A 76 -6.83 0.61 20.94
CA LEU A 76 -6.60 2.05 21.08
C LEU A 76 -6.69 2.70 19.69
N VAL A 77 -7.89 3.17 19.37
CA VAL A 77 -8.09 4.32 18.49
C VAL A 77 -7.41 5.49 19.21
N SER A 78 -6.26 5.92 18.73
CA SER A 78 -5.74 7.23 19.09
C SER A 78 -5.69 8.07 17.84
N LYS A 79 -6.65 8.98 17.74
CA LYS A 79 -6.60 10.20 16.92
C LYS A 79 -5.20 10.81 17.07
N ALA A 80 -4.32 10.56 16.12
CA ALA A 80 -3.12 11.36 15.98
C ALA A 80 -3.56 12.65 15.28
N SER A 81 -3.77 13.70 16.06
CA SER A 81 -3.82 15.06 15.50
C SER A 81 -2.41 15.37 15.00
N PHE A 82 -2.20 15.25 13.71
CA PHE A 82 -0.98 15.67 13.07
C PHE A 82 -0.92 17.20 13.13
N THR A 83 0.17 17.72 13.70
CA THR A 83 0.50 19.14 13.64
C THR A 83 1.97 19.27 13.28
N ALA A 84 2.25 20.11 12.28
CA ALA A 84 3.51 20.50 11.67
C ALA A 84 3.93 19.68 10.44
N SER A 85 3.60 20.20 9.25
CA SER A 85 4.34 20.22 7.97
C SER A 85 5.51 19.21 7.84
N GLN A 86 5.24 17.92 8.07
CA GLN A 86 6.16 16.83 7.78
C GLN A 86 5.67 16.16 6.51
N THR A 87 6.54 16.07 5.51
CA THR A 87 6.29 15.25 4.33
C THR A 87 6.28 13.80 4.79
N ILE A 88 5.09 13.25 5.02
CA ILE A 88 4.93 11.82 5.32
C ILE A 88 5.41 11.05 4.09
N PRO A 89 6.37 10.12 4.23
CA PRO A 89 6.92 9.41 3.09
C PRO A 89 5.86 8.49 2.49
N SER A 90 5.92 8.27 1.18
CA SER A 90 5.08 7.28 0.53
C SER A 90 5.56 5.85 0.77
N GLU A 91 6.79 5.69 1.24
CA GLU A 91 7.40 4.39 1.47
C GLU A 91 8.43 4.43 2.60
N ILE A 92 8.39 3.43 3.48
CA ILE A 92 9.35 3.23 4.55
C ILE A 92 9.87 1.79 4.50
N PHE A 93 11.19 1.64 4.60
CA PHE A 93 11.83 0.35 4.73
C PHE A 93 12.42 0.20 6.13
N PHE A 94 12.19 -0.98 6.72
CA PHE A 94 12.83 -1.38 7.96
C PHE A 94 13.84 -2.50 7.67
N PRO A 95 15.13 -2.27 7.90
CA PRO A 95 16.14 -3.32 7.79
C PRO A 95 16.05 -4.29 8.98
N SER A 96 16.40 -5.55 8.74
CA SER A 96 16.71 -6.53 9.78
C SER A 96 18.18 -6.96 9.65
N SER A 97 18.70 -7.65 10.67
CA SER A 97 20.04 -8.23 10.62
C SER A 97 20.15 -9.18 9.42
N GLY A 98 20.96 -8.76 8.43
CA GLY A 98 21.10 -9.39 7.12
C GLY A 98 20.37 -8.62 6.01
N ALA A 99 21.12 -8.20 4.99
CA ALA A 99 20.64 -7.35 3.88
C ALA A 99 19.44 -7.91 3.08
N SER A 100 19.08 -9.19 3.28
CA SER A 100 18.00 -9.88 2.60
C SER A 100 16.66 -9.88 3.37
N ARG A 101 16.63 -9.48 4.64
CA ARG A 101 15.42 -9.38 5.47
C ARG A 101 15.02 -7.90 5.57
N ARG A 102 14.01 -7.53 4.79
CA ARG A 102 13.40 -6.19 4.83
C ARG A 102 11.90 -6.31 4.81
N ILE A 103 11.25 -5.48 5.63
CA ILE A 103 9.83 -5.21 5.56
C ILE A 103 9.65 -3.78 5.07
N ARG A 104 8.59 -3.58 4.29
CA ARG A 104 8.28 -2.33 3.61
C ARG A 104 6.84 -1.96 3.87
N PHE A 105 6.62 -0.73 4.30
CA PHE A 105 5.31 -0.09 4.33
C PHE A 105 5.25 0.87 3.15
N LYS A 106 4.22 0.80 2.33
CA LYS A 106 4.08 1.65 1.13
C LYS A 106 2.65 2.12 0.98
N ALA A 107 2.44 3.43 0.88
CA ALA A 107 1.22 4.03 0.36
C ALA A 107 1.32 4.19 -1.15
N TYR A 108 0.18 4.04 -1.84
CA TYR A 108 0.11 4.23 -3.28
C TYR A 108 -1.20 4.89 -3.69
N ARG A 109 -1.13 5.59 -4.82
CA ARG A 109 -2.26 6.26 -5.47
C ARG A 109 -1.97 6.26 -6.95
N ASP A 110 -2.68 5.41 -7.69
CA ASP A 110 -2.54 5.30 -9.13
C ASP A 110 -3.85 5.70 -9.81
N VAL A 111 -3.74 6.60 -10.78
CA VAL A 111 -4.87 7.05 -11.58
C VAL A 111 -4.67 6.54 -13.00
N PHE A 112 -5.67 5.82 -13.48
CA PHE A 112 -5.74 5.31 -14.85
C PHE A 112 -6.85 6.05 -15.60
N PRO A 113 -6.84 6.06 -16.93
CA PRO A 113 -7.99 6.58 -17.69
C PRO A 113 -9.27 5.82 -17.33
N GLY A 114 -10.22 6.51 -16.68
CA GLY A 114 -11.52 5.96 -16.29
C GLY A 114 -11.55 5.12 -15.00
N SER A 115 -10.41 4.93 -14.33
CA SER A 115 -10.35 4.21 -13.05
C SER A 115 -9.21 4.69 -12.17
N TRP A 116 -9.22 4.31 -10.89
CA TRP A 116 -8.17 4.66 -9.95
C TRP A 116 -8.09 3.64 -8.82
N ARG A 117 -6.93 3.60 -8.18
CA ARG A 117 -6.73 2.90 -6.90
C ARG A 117 -5.94 3.76 -5.93
N ALA A 118 -6.22 3.61 -4.65
CA ALA A 118 -5.43 4.20 -3.58
C ALA A 118 -5.44 3.27 -2.38
N GLY A 119 -4.37 3.26 -1.58
CA GLY A 119 -4.28 2.37 -0.44
C GLY A 119 -2.86 2.27 0.12
N ALA A 120 -2.62 1.23 0.90
CA ALA A 120 -1.28 0.87 1.33
C ALA A 120 -1.07 -0.64 1.42
N ASN A 121 0.20 -1.04 1.31
CA ASN A 121 0.61 -2.42 1.56
C ASN A 121 1.77 -2.51 2.54
N ILE A 122 1.83 -3.66 3.22
CA ILE A 122 2.95 -4.14 4.01
C ILE A 122 3.51 -5.36 3.30
N LYS A 123 4.79 -5.33 2.93
CA LYS A 123 5.44 -6.42 2.18
C LYS A 123 6.75 -6.84 2.82
N THR A 124 6.93 -8.15 2.99
CA THR A 124 8.21 -8.76 3.38
C THR A 124 8.60 -9.89 2.43
N ARG A 125 9.90 -10.22 2.33
CA ARG A 125 10.40 -11.29 1.46
C ARG A 125 10.39 -12.68 2.10
N ARG A 126 10.16 -12.82 3.41
CA ARG A 126 10.18 -14.10 4.14
C ARG A 126 9.09 -14.20 5.21
N LEU A 127 8.73 -15.44 5.54
CA LEU A 127 7.71 -15.93 6.50
C LEU A 127 7.94 -15.57 7.97
N ASP A 128 8.33 -14.34 8.28
CA ASP A 128 8.63 -13.88 9.64
C ASP A 128 7.50 -13.00 10.24
N PHE A 129 6.32 -13.09 9.65
CA PHE A 129 5.19 -12.22 9.93
C PHE A 129 4.23 -12.89 10.91
N VAL A 130 4.04 -12.28 12.08
CA VAL A 130 3.15 -12.83 13.11
C VAL A 130 1.75 -12.20 13.01
N ASN A 131 1.69 -10.90 12.76
CA ASN A 131 0.46 -10.13 12.56
C ASN A 131 0.79 -8.79 11.90
N ALA A 132 -0.09 -8.27 11.05
CA ALA A 132 -0.12 -6.84 10.74
C ALA A 132 -1.54 -6.32 10.55
N SER A 133 -1.63 -4.99 10.60
CA SER A 133 -2.82 -4.25 10.25
C SER A 133 -2.46 -3.02 9.43
N ILE A 134 -3.35 -2.66 8.51
CA ILE A 134 -3.33 -1.39 7.79
C ILE A 134 -4.65 -0.70 8.07
N THR A 135 -4.58 0.54 8.53
CA THR A 135 -5.75 1.44 8.61
C THR A 135 -5.56 2.53 7.58
N GLY A 136 -6.38 2.53 6.53
CA GLY A 136 -6.34 3.52 5.46
C GLY A 136 -7.33 4.65 5.69
N HIS A 137 -6.86 5.88 5.55
CA HIS A 137 -7.62 7.12 5.61
C HIS A 137 -7.62 7.76 4.22
N TYR A 138 -8.79 7.84 3.60
CA TYR A 138 -8.95 8.28 2.22
C TYR A 138 -9.48 9.70 2.15
N ALA A 139 -8.82 10.54 1.36
CA ALA A 139 -9.20 11.92 1.14
C ALA A 139 -9.75 12.13 -0.28
N LEU A 140 -10.70 13.06 -0.42
CA LEU A 140 -11.16 13.59 -1.72
C LEU A 140 -10.58 14.99 -2.04
N ASP A 141 -10.02 15.67 -1.04
CA ASP A 141 -9.32 16.96 -1.19
C ASP A 141 -7.81 16.78 -0.96
N THR A 142 -6.98 17.35 -1.85
CA THR A 142 -5.52 17.22 -1.84
C THR A 142 -4.85 17.99 -0.70
N PHE A 143 -5.53 18.99 -0.13
CA PHE A 143 -4.90 19.95 0.78
C PHE A 143 -5.07 19.65 2.26
N SER A 144 -6.17 19.00 2.64
CA SER A 144 -6.56 18.84 4.05
C SER A 144 -6.45 17.41 4.58
N CYS A 145 -6.19 16.43 3.70
CA CYS A 145 -6.42 15.00 3.98
C CYS A 145 -7.74 14.78 4.73
N ALA A 146 -8.78 15.58 4.41
CA ALA A 146 -10.06 15.49 5.06
C ALA A 146 -10.60 14.08 4.84
N GLU A 147 -10.63 13.31 5.93
CA GLU A 147 -11.00 11.91 5.93
C GLU A 147 -12.45 11.77 5.47
N VAL A 148 -12.63 11.15 4.31
CA VAL A 148 -13.95 10.81 3.79
C VAL A 148 -14.30 9.38 4.15
N LYS A 149 -13.28 8.54 4.36
CA LYS A 149 -13.44 7.14 4.73
C LYS A 149 -12.24 6.61 5.50
N VAL A 150 -12.52 5.71 6.44
CA VAL A 150 -11.56 4.81 7.08
C VAL A 150 -11.90 3.37 6.71
N ASP A 151 -10.89 2.59 6.36
CA ASP A 151 -10.98 1.13 6.24
C ASP A 151 -9.83 0.47 7.00
N THR A 152 -10.00 -0.80 7.36
CA THR A 152 -8.97 -1.54 8.10
C THR A 152 -8.90 -2.98 7.62
N ASP A 153 -7.69 -3.44 7.32
CA ASP A 153 -7.41 -4.85 7.09
C ASP A 153 -6.37 -5.36 8.10
N SER A 154 -6.46 -6.64 8.46
CA SER A 154 -5.50 -7.28 9.36
C SER A 154 -5.30 -8.75 9.00
N ASP A 155 -4.05 -9.20 9.04
CA ASP A 155 -3.70 -10.58 8.77
C ASP A 155 -2.73 -11.15 9.80
N THR A 156 -2.83 -12.46 10.04
CA THR A 156 -2.02 -13.24 10.99
C THR A 156 -1.17 -14.33 10.32
N THR A 157 -1.24 -14.52 9.00
CA THR A 157 -0.56 -15.65 8.34
C THR A 157 0.38 -15.31 7.19
N ASP A 158 0.41 -14.05 6.72
CA ASP A 158 0.90 -13.79 5.36
C ASP A 158 2.05 -12.76 5.29
N ASN A 159 2.90 -12.90 4.27
CA ASN A 159 4.05 -12.01 4.00
C ASN A 159 3.68 -10.70 3.32
N PHE A 160 2.38 -10.52 3.07
CA PHE A 160 1.84 -9.42 2.31
C PHE A 160 0.46 -9.09 2.87
N LEU A 161 0.26 -7.83 3.22
CA LEU A 161 -1.03 -7.28 3.61
C LEU A 161 -1.29 -6.05 2.75
N ASN A 162 -2.51 -5.89 2.26
CA ASN A 162 -2.89 -4.76 1.43
C ASN A 162 -4.29 -4.30 1.80
N GLU A 163 -4.46 -2.99 1.93
CA GLU A 163 -5.75 -2.35 2.09
C GLU A 163 -5.84 -1.26 1.03
N PHE A 164 -6.96 -1.25 0.28
CA PHE A 164 -7.13 -0.32 -0.82
C PHE A 164 -8.57 -0.07 -1.18
N GLU A 165 -8.77 1.06 -1.84
CA GLU A 165 -9.96 1.40 -2.59
C GLU A 165 -9.70 1.42 -4.09
N PHE A 166 -10.76 1.08 -4.81
CA PHE A 166 -10.78 1.12 -6.26
C PHE A 166 -12.06 1.80 -6.73
N GLY A 167 -11.92 2.66 -7.73
CA GLY A 167 -13.05 3.34 -8.37
C GLY A 167 -13.00 3.26 -9.88
N VAL A 168 -14.17 3.14 -10.49
CA VAL A 168 -14.38 3.20 -11.95
C VAL A 168 -15.37 4.32 -12.22
N ASN A 169 -15.11 5.16 -13.23
CA ASN A 169 -15.97 6.29 -13.63
C ASN A 169 -16.41 7.17 -12.45
N SER A 170 -15.54 7.33 -11.46
CA SER A 170 -15.76 8.11 -10.25
C SER A 170 -14.57 9.02 -9.98
N PRO A 171 -14.76 10.15 -9.25
CA PRO A 171 -13.66 11.01 -8.88
C PRO A 171 -12.58 10.22 -8.12
N PRO A 172 -11.30 10.36 -8.48
CA PRO A 172 -10.21 9.68 -7.78
C PRO A 172 -10.03 10.24 -6.37
N ALA A 173 -9.64 9.38 -5.44
CA ALA A 173 -9.10 9.84 -4.16
C ALA A 173 -7.97 10.86 -4.43
N SER A 174 -7.96 11.95 -3.69
CA SER A 174 -6.92 12.99 -3.78
C SER A 174 -5.63 12.51 -3.12
N GLY A 175 -5.76 11.73 -2.05
CA GLY A 175 -4.65 11.17 -1.30
C GLY A 175 -5.10 10.03 -0.40
N VAL A 176 -4.10 9.30 0.10
CA VAL A 176 -4.26 8.27 1.12
C VAL A 176 -3.20 8.49 2.19
N LEU A 177 -3.62 8.36 3.45
CA LEU A 177 -2.77 8.26 4.62
C LEU A 177 -3.06 6.92 5.27
N SER A 178 -2.04 6.10 5.47
CA SER A 178 -2.23 4.76 6.04
C SER A 178 -1.34 4.56 7.25
N GLU A 179 -1.96 4.12 8.33
CA GLU A 179 -1.26 3.62 9.51
C GLU A 179 -0.93 2.14 9.30
N CYS A 180 0.36 1.83 9.17
CA CYS A 180 0.84 0.46 8.98
C CYS A 180 1.45 -0.06 10.28
N ARG A 181 0.99 -1.21 10.75
CA ARG A 181 1.51 -1.86 11.97
C ARG A 181 1.84 -3.31 11.68
N ALA A 182 3.00 -3.80 12.11
CA ALA A 182 3.39 -5.19 11.92
C ALA A 182 4.20 -5.72 13.11
N LEU A 183 3.88 -6.94 13.57
CA LEU A 183 4.76 -7.74 14.42
C LEU A 183 5.61 -8.64 13.51
N TRP A 184 6.84 -8.20 13.25
CA TRP A 184 7.77 -8.86 12.34
C TRP A 184 9.02 -9.31 13.09
N ASN A 185 9.32 -10.62 13.05
CA ASN A 185 10.46 -11.21 13.74
C ASN A 185 10.54 -10.84 15.25
N GLY A 186 9.39 -10.77 15.93
CA GLY A 186 9.29 -10.40 17.35
C GLY A 186 9.40 -8.90 17.64
N THR A 187 9.58 -8.05 16.63
CA THR A 187 9.61 -6.59 16.76
C THR A 187 8.28 -5.99 16.29
N ASN A 188 7.69 -5.11 17.12
CA ASN A 188 6.55 -4.30 16.71
C ASN A 188 7.05 -3.10 15.92
N LEU A 189 6.54 -2.95 14.70
CA LEU A 189 6.77 -1.83 13.81
C LEU A 189 5.46 -1.08 13.62
N SER A 190 5.51 0.24 13.69
CA SER A 190 4.35 1.10 13.47
C SER A 190 4.81 2.42 12.87
N GLU A 191 4.36 2.72 11.66
CA GLU A 191 4.65 3.99 10.98
C GLU A 191 3.50 4.40 10.07
N THR A 192 3.45 5.68 9.74
CA THR A 192 2.49 6.23 8.78
C THR A 192 3.14 6.44 7.43
N VAL A 193 2.46 6.03 6.37
CA VAL A 193 2.84 6.29 4.98
C VAL A 193 1.72 7.05 4.28
N ALA A 194 2.06 7.96 3.36
CA ALA A 194 1.06 8.74 2.64
C ALA A 194 1.44 8.98 1.18
N LYS A 195 0.44 9.08 0.30
CA LYS A 195 0.64 9.48 -1.10
C LYS A 195 -0.48 10.45 -1.51
N GLY A 196 -0.10 11.58 -2.10
CA GLY A 196 -1.05 12.62 -2.53
C GLY A 196 -1.67 13.43 -1.39
N CYS A 197 -1.20 13.23 -0.16
CA CYS A 197 -1.73 13.80 1.06
C CYS A 197 -0.65 14.67 1.74
N ILE A 198 -0.94 15.95 2.01
CA ILE A 198 -0.08 16.83 2.80
C ILE A 198 -0.76 17.01 4.16
N VAL A 199 -0.06 16.65 5.23
CA VAL A 199 -0.58 16.79 6.58
C VAL A 199 0.06 18.02 7.22
N SER A 200 -0.74 19.05 7.46
CA SER A 200 -0.32 20.35 8.01
C SER A 200 -0.21 20.34 9.52
#